data_AF-A0A1B2F827-F1
#
_entry.id   AF-A0A1B2F827-F1
#
_cell.length_a   1.000
_cell.length_b   1.000
_cell.length_c   1.000
_cell.angle_alpha   90.00
_cell.angle_beta   90.00
_cell.angle_gamma   90.00
#
_symmetry.space_group_name_H-M   'P 1'
#
loop_
_entity.id
_entity.type
_entity.pdbx_description
1 polymer ?
#
loop_
_entity_poly.entity_id
_entity_poly.type
_entity_poly.pdbx_seq_one_letter_code
_entity_poly.pdbx_strand_id
1 'polypeptide(L)'
;MQARERGITLLEVLLTMTVLALGLFAAAAQQLRGLQVSDEARRDSQAVYLAQGLLERGRAVGVLQEADRADWQAQIHRLLGASAQGRVTGSAETWSLEIHRSGQAPIRLQGRVSP
;
A
#
# COMPACT_ATOMS: atom_id res chain seq x y z
N MET A 1 49.41 -39.14 19.47
CA MET A 1 49.14 -38.28 18.29
C MET A 1 48.62 -36.95 18.80
N GLN A 2 49.42 -35.89 18.79
CA GLN A 2 48.98 -34.55 19.20
C GLN A 2 48.35 -33.85 17.99
N ALA A 3 47.07 -33.50 18.06
CA ALA A 3 46.44 -32.65 17.08
C ALA A 3 47.07 -31.24 17.16
N ARG A 4 47.57 -30.73 16.04
CA ARG A 4 48.14 -29.38 15.97
C ARG A 4 47.00 -28.38 16.11
N GLU A 5 46.93 -27.66 17.24
CA GLU A 5 46.01 -26.51 17.37
C GLU A 5 46.40 -25.45 16.33
N ARG A 6 45.46 -25.10 15.46
CA ARG A 6 45.56 -23.95 14.55
C ARG A 6 44.86 -22.77 15.22
N GLY A 7 45.61 -21.73 15.53
CA GLY A 7 45.04 -20.47 16.03
C GLY A 7 44.22 -19.76 14.96
N ILE A 8 43.24 -18.98 15.40
CA ILE A 8 42.39 -18.17 14.50
C ILE A 8 43.20 -17.03 13.91
N THR A 9 43.05 -16.78 12.62
CA THR A 9 43.80 -15.72 11.93
C THR A 9 43.03 -14.38 11.96
N LEU A 10 43.76 -13.26 11.88
CA LEU A 10 43.12 -11.93 11.72
C LEU A 10 42.24 -11.87 10.46
N LEU A 11 42.67 -12.54 9.40
CA LEU A 11 41.92 -12.62 8.15
C LEU A 11 40.58 -13.36 8.32
N GLU A 12 40.54 -14.44 9.10
CA GLU A 12 39.28 -15.13 9.43
C GLU A 12 38.32 -14.23 10.20
N VAL A 13 38.83 -13.47 11.18
CA VAL A 13 38.00 -12.55 11.96
C VAL A 13 37.47 -11.42 11.07
N LEU A 14 38.32 -10.82 10.24
CA LEU A 14 37.92 -9.77 9.30
C LEU A 14 36.91 -10.29 8.28
N LEU A 15 37.11 -11.48 7.74
CA LEU A 15 36.17 -12.12 6.81
C LEU A 15 34.83 -12.38 7.50
N THR A 16 34.86 -12.91 8.73
CA THR A 16 33.65 -13.18 9.52
C THR A 16 32.86 -11.90 9.79
N MET A 17 33.52 -10.83 10.24
CA MET A 17 32.90 -9.53 10.45
C MET A 17 32.35 -8.94 9.15
N THR A 18 33.06 -9.12 8.03
CA THR A 18 32.60 -8.65 6.72
C THR A 18 31.32 -9.36 6.29
N VAL A 19 31.29 -10.70 6.35
CA VAL A 19 30.12 -11.50 5.99
C VAL A 19 28.94 -11.18 6.93
N LEU A 20 29.21 -11.04 8.24
CA LEU A 20 28.20 -10.67 9.23
C LEU A 20 27.59 -9.29 8.91
N ALA A 21 28.43 -8.29 8.63
CA ALA A 21 27.98 -6.94 8.30
C ALA A 21 27.10 -6.93 7.04
N LEU A 22 27.51 -7.65 5.98
CA LEU A 22 26.73 -7.80 4.76
C LEU A 22 25.36 -8.45 5.02
N GLY A 23 25.34 -9.52 5.81
CA GLY A 23 24.11 -10.22 6.20
C GLY A 23 23.15 -9.31 6.99
N LEU A 24 23.67 -8.56 7.96
CA LEU A 24 22.88 -7.62 8.75
C LEU A 24 22.31 -6.49 7.89
N PHE A 25 23.12 -5.94 6.97
CA PHE A 25 22.67 -4.89 6.06
C PHE A 25 21.59 -5.39 5.09
N ALA A 26 21.75 -6.59 4.55
CA ALA A 26 20.73 -7.23 3.71
C ALA A 26 19.41 -7.44 4.47
N ALA A 27 19.48 -7.90 5.72
CA ALA A 27 18.31 -8.08 6.58
C ALA A 27 17.62 -6.73 6.89
N ALA A 28 18.38 -5.68 7.21
CA ALA A 28 17.84 -4.34 7.46
C ALA A 28 17.16 -3.76 6.20
N ALA A 29 17.77 -3.92 5.03
CA ALA A 29 17.17 -3.50 3.77
C ALA A 29 15.85 -4.24 3.48
N GLN A 30 15.78 -5.53 3.81
CA GLN A 30 14.54 -6.30 3.67
C GLN A 30 13.46 -5.85 4.67
N GLN A 31 13.84 -5.55 5.91
CA GLN A 31 12.93 -5.00 6.91
C GLN A 31 12.35 -3.65 6.46
N LEU A 32 13.18 -2.76 5.92
CA LEU A 32 12.73 -1.47 5.40
C LEU A 32 11.72 -1.63 4.25
N ARG A 33 12.01 -2.53 3.30
CA ARG A 33 11.06 -2.86 2.22
C ARG A 33 9.75 -3.42 2.76
N GLY A 34 9.82 -4.29 3.78
CA GLY A 34 8.64 -4.82 4.45
C GLY A 34 7.78 -3.73 5.09
N LEU A 35 8.40 -2.74 5.73
CA LEU A 35 7.69 -1.58 6.28
C LEU A 35 7.04 -0.73 5.19
N GLN A 36 7.74 -0.48 4.08
CA GLN A 36 7.22 0.29 2.95
C GLN A 36 5.97 -0.38 2.34
N VAL A 37 6.05 -1.68 2.06
CA VAL A 37 4.93 -2.47 1.53
C VAL A 37 3.76 -2.50 2.51
N SER A 38 4.04 -2.64 3.81
CA SER A 38 3.01 -2.65 4.85
C SER A 38 2.30 -1.30 4.97
N ASP A 39 3.05 -0.19 4.90
CA ASP A 39 2.46 1.16 4.92
C ASP A 39 1.60 1.41 3.68
N GLU A 40 2.09 1.00 2.50
CA GLU A 40 1.33 1.09 1.26
C GLU A 40 0.03 0.28 1.32
N ALA A 41 0.08 -0.98 1.77
CA ALA A 41 -1.11 -1.81 1.94
C ALA A 41 -2.11 -1.21 2.94
N ARG A 42 -1.64 -0.56 4.00
CA ARG A 42 -2.51 0.15 4.97
C ARG A 42 -3.20 1.36 4.32
N ARG A 43 -2.49 2.14 3.49
CA ARG A 43 -3.08 3.28 2.77
C ARG A 43 -4.08 2.82 1.72
N ASP A 44 -3.75 1.78 0.96
CA ASP A 44 -4.67 1.21 -0.04
C ASP A 44 -5.94 0.65 0.63
N SER A 45 -5.80 -0.01 1.79
CA SER A 45 -6.96 -0.47 2.57
C SER A 45 -7.84 0.71 3.01
N GLN A 46 -7.25 1.80 3.49
CA GLN A 46 -8.00 3.01 3.85
C GLN A 46 -8.72 3.62 2.62
N ALA A 47 -8.09 3.62 1.45
CA ALA A 47 -8.69 4.11 0.22
C ALA A 47 -9.89 3.24 -0.20
N VAL A 48 -9.76 1.91 -0.08
CA VAL A 48 -10.86 0.97 -0.29
C VAL A 48 -12.01 1.23 0.68
N TYR A 49 -11.74 1.45 1.97
CA TYR A 49 -12.79 1.79 2.94
C TYR A 49 -13.51 3.09 2.59
N LEU A 50 -12.78 4.13 2.15
CA LEU A 50 -13.40 5.38 1.70
C LEU A 50 -14.28 5.17 0.47
N ALA A 51 -13.82 4.39 -0.51
CA ALA A 51 -14.61 4.05 -1.70
C ALA A 51 -15.85 3.22 -1.36
N GLN A 52 -15.73 2.24 -0.46
CA GLN A 52 -16.86 1.46 0.04
C GLN A 52 -17.86 2.34 0.78
N GLY A 53 -17.40 3.30 1.58
CA GLY A 53 -18.26 4.28 2.24
C GLY A 53 -19.05 5.14 1.25
N LEU A 54 -18.43 5.54 0.14
CA LEU A 54 -19.13 6.29 -0.91
C LEU A 54 -20.17 5.44 -1.64
N LEU A 55 -19.85 4.17 -1.94
CA LEU A 55 -20.80 3.21 -2.51
C LEU A 55 -22.01 2.99 -1.60
N GLU A 56 -21.77 2.82 -0.31
CA GLU A 56 -22.83 2.60 0.67
C GLU A 56 -23.72 3.83 0.84
N ARG A 57 -23.12 5.03 0.91
CA ARG A 57 -23.89 6.28 0.86
C ARG A 57 -24.77 6.33 -0.39
N GLY A 58 -24.19 5.95 -1.52
CA GLY A 58 -24.89 5.78 -2.79
C GLY A 58 -26.13 4.93 -2.74
N ARG A 59 -26.03 3.75 -2.12
CA ARG A 59 -27.18 2.84 -1.90
C ARG A 59 -28.23 3.48 -1.03
N ALA A 60 -27.81 4.15 0.05
CA ALA A 60 -28.73 4.75 1.00
C ALA A 60 -29.51 5.94 0.41
N VAL A 61 -28.88 6.79 -0.41
CA VAL A 61 -29.51 8.00 -0.97
C VAL A 61 -30.00 7.82 -2.42
N GLY A 62 -29.62 6.75 -3.10
CA GLY A 62 -29.94 6.44 -4.50
C GLY A 62 -29.21 7.29 -5.55
N VAL A 63 -28.94 8.56 -5.26
CA VAL A 63 -28.21 9.48 -6.16
C VAL A 63 -27.12 10.22 -5.38
N LEU A 64 -25.86 9.99 -5.73
CA LEU A 64 -24.74 10.78 -5.19
C LEU A 64 -24.74 12.18 -5.78
N GLN A 65 -24.70 13.18 -4.91
CA GLN A 65 -24.56 14.57 -5.31
C GLN A 65 -23.10 14.89 -5.68
N GLU A 66 -22.89 15.97 -6.42
CA GLU A 66 -21.55 16.44 -6.77
C GLU A 66 -20.74 16.82 -5.52
N ALA A 67 -21.41 17.33 -4.47
CA ALA A 67 -20.78 17.62 -3.18
C ALA A 67 -20.19 16.36 -2.53
N ASP A 68 -20.92 15.23 -2.53
CA ASP A 68 -20.43 13.96 -1.98
C ASP A 68 -19.19 13.46 -2.74
N ARG A 69 -19.18 13.65 -4.06
CA ARG A 69 -18.06 13.27 -4.93
C ARG A 69 -16.84 14.16 -4.68
N ALA A 70 -17.05 15.46 -4.52
CA ALA A 70 -15.99 16.42 -4.21
C ALA A 70 -15.37 16.18 -2.83
N ASP A 71 -16.20 15.89 -1.82
CA ASP A 71 -15.74 15.56 -0.47
C ASP A 71 -14.92 14.27 -0.45
N TRP A 72 -15.38 13.24 -1.14
CA TRP A 72 -14.64 12.00 -1.29
C TRP A 72 -13.31 12.20 -2.04
N GLN A 73 -13.29 13.00 -3.11
CA GLN A 73 -12.07 13.34 -3.83
C GLN A 73 -11.07 14.09 -2.94
N ALA A 74 -11.53 15.01 -2.10
CA ALA A 74 -10.68 15.69 -1.13
C ALA A 74 -10.13 14.74 -0.05
N GLN A 75 -10.89 13.72 0.36
CA GLN A 75 -10.41 12.67 1.25
C GLN A 75 -9.33 11.80 0.59
N ILE A 76 -9.53 11.41 -0.68
CA ILE A 76 -8.55 10.68 -1.48
C ILE A 76 -7.25 11.46 -1.61
N HIS A 77 -7.31 12.77 -1.90
CA HIS A 77 -6.12 13.62 -1.97
C HIS A 77 -5.35 13.71 -0.65
N ARG A 78 -6.05 13.77 0.49
CA ARG A 78 -5.41 13.78 1.82
C ARG A 78 -4.73 12.45 2.14
N LEU A 79 -5.30 11.33 1.70
CA LEU A 79 -4.78 9.99 1.99
C LEU A 79 -3.64 9.59 1.05
N LEU A 80 -3.81 9.84 -0.25
CA LEU A 80 -2.96 9.29 -1.32
C LEU A 80 -2.13 10.36 -2.04
N GLY A 81 -2.37 11.64 -1.77
CA GLY A 81 -1.67 12.77 -2.36
C GLY A 81 -2.45 13.49 -3.47
N ALA A 82 -1.98 14.68 -3.84
CA ALA A 82 -2.63 15.55 -4.82
C ALA A 82 -2.76 14.95 -6.23
N SER A 83 -1.97 13.93 -6.57
CA SER A 83 -2.02 13.24 -7.86
C SER A 83 -3.06 12.10 -7.91
N ALA A 84 -3.69 11.76 -6.79
CA ALA A 84 -4.68 10.68 -6.74
C ALA A 84 -6.02 11.16 -7.31
N GLN A 85 -6.51 10.51 -8.36
CA GLN A 85 -7.77 10.85 -8.99
C GLN A 85 -8.80 9.74 -8.76
N GLY A 86 -9.89 10.08 -8.06
CA GLY A 86 -11.06 9.24 -7.92
C GLY A 86 -12.05 9.51 -9.06
N ARG A 87 -12.47 8.45 -9.75
CA ARG A 87 -13.50 8.51 -10.78
C ARG A 87 -14.66 7.61 -10.36
N VAL A 88 -15.86 8.18 -10.33
CA VAL A 88 -17.09 7.46 -10.01
C VAL A 88 -17.94 7.39 -11.26
N THR A 89 -17.97 6.22 -11.89
CA THR A 89 -18.82 5.91 -13.03
C THR A 89 -19.95 5.00 -12.61
N GLY A 90 -21.16 5.18 -13.13
CA GLY A 90 -22.26 4.29 -12.74
C GLY A 90 -23.51 4.51 -13.56
N SER A 91 -24.28 3.42 -13.73
CA SER A 91 -25.68 3.47 -14.13
C SER A 91 -26.57 3.35 -12.88
N ALA A 92 -27.89 3.51 -13.01
CA ALA A 92 -28.82 3.43 -11.88
C ALA A 92 -28.71 2.14 -11.03
N GLU A 93 -28.18 1.05 -11.59
CA GLU A 93 -28.10 -0.25 -10.91
C GLU A 93 -26.70 -0.63 -10.41
N THR A 94 -25.62 -0.18 -11.06
CA THR A 94 -24.24 -0.58 -10.72
C THR A 94 -23.29 0.60 -10.85
N TRP A 95 -22.53 0.85 -9.78
CA TRP A 95 -21.50 1.88 -9.74
C TRP A 95 -20.11 1.25 -9.67
N SER A 96 -19.18 1.84 -10.40
CA SER A 96 -17.77 1.54 -10.41
C SER A 96 -16.97 2.77 -9.97
N LEU A 97 -16.12 2.57 -8.97
CA LEU A 97 -15.20 3.55 -8.45
C LEU A 97 -13.80 3.13 -8.85
N GLU A 98 -13.06 4.05 -9.47
CA GLU A 98 -11.67 3.85 -9.85
C GLU A 98 -10.81 4.93 -9.20
N ILE A 99 -9.76 4.53 -8.50
CA ILE A 99 -8.77 5.45 -7.94
C ILE A 99 -7.47 5.25 -8.71
N HIS A 100 -7.03 6.29 -9.40
CA HIS A 100 -5.81 6.31 -10.19
C HIS A 100 -4.70 7.07 -9.44
N ARG A 101 -3.48 6.51 -9.44
CA ARG A 101 -2.28 7.12 -8.86
C ARG A 101 -1.13 6.98 -9.86
N SER A 102 -0.22 7.95 -9.89
CA SER A 102 0.96 7.88 -10.76
C SER A 102 1.88 6.73 -10.34
N GLY A 103 2.23 5.84 -11.28
CA GLY A 103 3.19 4.75 -11.05
C GLY A 103 2.64 3.54 -10.30
N GLN A 104 1.33 3.47 -10.02
CA GLN A 104 0.68 2.36 -9.32
C GLN A 104 -0.55 1.85 -10.09
N ALA A 105 -0.91 0.59 -9.86
CA ALA A 105 -2.12 0.01 -10.43
C ALA A 105 -3.37 0.73 -9.89
N PRO A 106 -4.40 0.96 -10.73
CA PRO A 106 -5.61 1.61 -10.27
C PRO A 106 -6.40 0.68 -9.33
N ILE A 107 -6.90 1.25 -8.24
CA ILE A 107 -7.80 0.53 -7.33
C ILE A 107 -9.20 0.62 -7.92
N ARG A 108 -9.80 -0.52 -8.25
CA ARG A 108 -11.16 -0.59 -8.82
C ARG A 108 -12.11 -1.29 -7.88
N LEU A 109 -13.25 -0.66 -7.61
CA LEU A 109 -14.33 -1.24 -6.83
C LEU A 109 -15.61 -1.15 -7.64
N GLN A 110 -16.37 -2.24 -7.71
CA GLN A 110 -17.69 -2.26 -8.34
C GLN A 110 -18.72 -2.68 -7.29
N GLY A 111 -19.87 -2.02 -7.28
CA GLY A 111 -20.96 -2.32 -6.36
C GLY A 111 -22.32 -2.12 -7.02
N ARG A 112 -23.24 -3.05 -6.78
CA ARG A 112 -24.66 -2.87 -7.10
C ARG A 112 -25.27 -1.84 -6.16
N VAL A 113 -26.10 -0.95 -6.70
CA VAL A 113 -26.69 0.19 -5.98
C VAL A 113 -28.23 0.11 -5.92
N SER A 114 -28.84 -0.91 -6.54
CA SER A 114 -30.26 -1.19 -6.35
C SER A 114 -30.56 -1.51 -4.88
N PRO A 115 -31.62 -0.93 -4.29
CA PRO A 115 -32.16 -1.34 -2.99
C PRO A 115 -32.70 -2.77 -3.02
#